data_AF-A0AB34IKG6-F1
#
_entry.id   AF-A0AB34IKG6-F1
#
_cell.length_a   1.000
_cell.length_b   1.000
_cell.length_c   1.000
_cell.angle_alpha   90.00
_cell.angle_beta   90.00
_cell.angle_gamma   90.00
#
_symmetry.space_group_name_H-M   'P 1'
#
loop_
_entity.id
_entity.type
_entity.pdbx_description
1 polymer ?
#
loop_
_entity_poly.entity_id
_entity_poly.type
_entity_poly.pdbx_seq_one_letter_code
_entity_poly.pdbx_strand_id
1 'polypeptide(L)'
;MPHRTTPTPDPSTRRILLHYRRPPPRPSDVSAAEWRAALRWRRASSAGACAPPRLAPLASCAANASARSGALLLPPLAAASWEAAAVACARRCRCARCAYLSISLSARRCVWSEWCGLTHAAEGEAYRTAPRRADGEATREVGRLPTEEWMRWVDARRATIVQVGAHDHRASRRAEDPAPLAVRLGWRALLLEPMPAPFAALQQRYAAEAAGGRVGLVRGGVCHRCGETGGSLWHVDLSNASGQWGSARADGRCAREAGLEWIAEIASLSRSHLRRHARLLAATPPQCAACAARWRRRLADDCLRDLIARNTAVHSIECVCLATLLRAHRIAAVDLLLIDAEGHDAAVLRHFPFASVRTSRVAFESLHLSAQAFAASAARLESLGFSQLSGGRAAFLSVWRHANASPPLAAAAAACAPFGVRPEEAMAAAGAARRGYCEGTRDGDEGDCAAGRKGSWPLSPAMCSAAACARRCREACGRCRFVSFSLAHQECSWFADCRVDALRLEAGGASYLTWDVSGGSNLSRGLLDG
;
A
#
# COMPACT_ATOMS: atom_id res chain seq x y z
N MET A 1 -6.91 -35.65 51.69
CA MET A 1 -5.61 -35.05 52.08
C MET A 1 -4.59 -35.46 51.02
N PRO A 2 -3.78 -34.54 50.46
CA PRO A 2 -3.00 -33.53 51.17
C PRO A 2 -3.47 -32.09 50.94
N HIS A 3 -3.18 -31.24 51.92
CA HIS A 3 -3.51 -29.81 51.95
C HIS A 3 -2.60 -29.01 51.01
N ARG A 4 -3.19 -28.26 50.08
CA ARG A 4 -2.53 -27.13 49.40
C ARG A 4 -2.68 -25.89 50.27
N THR A 5 -1.56 -25.40 50.77
CA THR A 5 -1.44 -24.09 51.41
C THR A 5 -1.47 -23.00 50.32
N THR A 6 -2.42 -22.09 50.43
CA THR A 6 -2.46 -20.84 49.66
C THR A 6 -1.52 -19.83 50.32
N PRO A 7 -0.65 -19.13 49.56
CA PRO A 7 0.16 -18.06 50.13
C PRO A 7 -0.70 -16.81 50.33
N THR A 8 -0.68 -16.28 51.56
CA THR A 8 -1.20 -14.97 51.94
C THR A 8 -0.38 -13.85 51.28
N PRO A 9 -1.01 -12.75 50.84
CA PRO A 9 -0.29 -11.63 50.26
C PRO A 9 0.34 -10.73 51.35
N ASP A 10 1.58 -10.33 51.07
CA ASP A 10 2.41 -9.38 51.82
C ASP A 10 1.73 -7.99 51.95
N PRO A 11 1.59 -7.42 53.17
CA PRO A 11 0.90 -6.16 53.41
C PRO A 11 1.81 -4.91 53.29
N SER A 12 2.86 -4.93 52.47
CA SER A 12 3.81 -3.80 52.36
C SER A 12 3.66 -2.89 51.12
N THR A 13 2.47 -2.80 50.51
CA THR A 13 2.22 -1.79 49.47
C THR A 13 1.57 -0.52 50.04
N ARG A 14 2.39 0.46 50.42
CA ARG A 14 1.92 1.84 50.68
C ARG A 14 1.37 2.45 49.39
N ARG A 15 0.04 2.61 49.31
CA ARG A 15 -0.62 3.46 48.31
C ARG A 15 -0.28 4.93 48.57
N ILE A 16 0.48 5.54 47.68
CA ILE A 16 0.55 7.00 47.56
C ILE A 16 -0.64 7.45 46.72
N LEU A 17 -1.66 8.02 47.37
CA LEU A 17 -2.74 8.76 46.72
C LEU A 17 -2.23 10.18 46.41
N LEU A 18 -1.88 10.45 45.16
CA LEU A 18 -1.71 11.82 44.66
C LEU A 18 -3.06 12.33 44.13
N HIS A 19 -3.67 13.26 44.86
CA HIS A 19 -4.77 14.06 44.33
C HIS A 19 -4.27 14.99 43.23
N TYR A 20 -4.63 14.73 41.97
CA TYR A 20 -4.51 15.72 40.90
C TYR A 20 -5.78 16.58 40.84
N ARG A 21 -5.66 17.86 41.19
CA ARG A 21 -6.62 18.92 40.86
C ARG A 21 -6.09 19.74 39.67
N ARG A 22 -6.74 19.57 38.51
CA ARG A 22 -7.28 20.60 37.58
C ARG A 22 -7.22 20.10 36.12
N PRO A 23 -8.34 20.18 35.37
CA PRO A 23 -8.33 19.99 33.91
C PRO A 23 -7.75 21.24 33.20
N PRO A 24 -7.31 21.11 31.94
CA PRO A 24 -6.86 22.26 31.13
C PRO A 24 -8.00 23.26 30.87
N PRO A 25 -7.69 24.56 30.68
CA PRO A 25 -8.69 25.58 30.42
C PRO A 25 -9.39 25.34 29.08
N ARG A 26 -10.65 25.77 29.00
CA ARG A 26 -11.44 25.68 27.76
C ARG A 26 -11.05 26.83 26.82
N PRO A 27 -11.29 26.72 25.51
CA PRO A 27 -10.97 27.75 24.53
C PRO A 27 -11.60 29.13 24.77
N SER A 28 -12.55 29.24 25.71
CA SER A 28 -13.19 30.47 26.15
C SER A 28 -12.29 31.38 27.00
N ASP A 29 -11.15 30.88 27.48
CA ASP A 29 -10.37 31.55 28.54
C ASP A 29 -9.17 32.36 27.99
N VAL A 30 -9.07 32.55 26.66
CA VAL A 30 -8.03 33.38 26.05
C VAL A 30 -8.55 34.79 25.86
N SER A 31 -7.89 35.78 26.46
CA SER A 31 -8.31 37.17 26.34
C SER A 31 -8.15 37.68 24.90
N ALA A 32 -9.02 38.60 24.49
CA ALA A 32 -8.92 39.24 23.18
C ALA A 32 -7.60 40.03 22.96
N ALA A 33 -6.81 40.23 24.03
CA ALA A 33 -5.48 40.83 23.98
C ALA A 33 -4.41 39.82 23.54
N GLU A 34 -4.48 38.57 24.02
CA GLU A 34 -3.55 37.49 23.65
C GLU A 34 -3.74 37.04 22.19
N TRP A 35 -4.99 37.02 21.71
CA TRP A 35 -5.28 36.76 20.30
C TRP A 35 -4.72 37.85 19.36
N ARG A 36 -4.75 39.12 19.82
CA ARG A 36 -4.18 40.25 19.07
C ARG A 36 -2.65 40.27 19.08
N ALA A 37 -1.99 39.66 20.07
CA ALA A 37 -0.54 39.49 20.09
C ALA A 37 -0.09 38.41 19.08
N ALA A 38 -0.82 37.30 18.99
CA ALA A 38 -0.54 36.22 18.04
C ALA A 38 -0.70 36.66 16.56
N LEU A 39 -1.68 37.53 16.27
CA LEU A 39 -1.88 38.08 14.92
C LEU A 39 -0.82 39.13 14.52
N ARG A 40 -0.25 39.87 15.48
CA ARG A 40 0.84 40.84 15.20
C ARG A 40 2.16 40.15 14.85
N TRP A 41 2.45 38.99 15.45
CA TRP A 41 3.65 38.21 15.14
C TRP A 41 3.62 37.64 13.71
N ARG A 42 2.44 37.23 13.20
CA ARG A 42 2.27 36.76 11.82
C ARG A 42 2.46 37.86 10.75
N ARG A 43 2.12 39.13 11.06
CA ARG A 43 2.30 40.25 10.12
C ARG A 43 3.74 40.78 10.07
N ALA A 44 4.52 40.62 11.13
CA ALA A 44 5.94 41.02 11.13
C ALA A 44 6.85 40.05 10.35
N SER A 45 6.38 38.82 10.07
CA SER A 45 7.18 37.78 9.41
C SER A 45 7.09 37.77 7.88
N SER A 46 6.38 38.73 7.27
CA SER A 46 6.13 38.78 5.82
C SER A 46 6.73 40.02 5.11
N ALA A 47 7.53 40.83 5.81
CA ALA A 47 8.22 41.98 5.23
C ALA A 47 9.74 41.73 5.13
N GLY A 48 10.14 40.90 4.16
CA GLY A 48 11.54 40.73 3.74
C GLY A 48 11.60 40.79 2.22
N ALA A 49 11.92 41.97 1.69
CA ALA A 49 11.95 42.25 0.25
C ALA A 49 13.14 41.58 -0.45
N CYS A 50 12.87 40.90 -1.56
CA CYS A 50 13.83 40.64 -2.63
C CYS A 50 13.11 40.92 -3.96
N ALA A 51 13.63 41.88 -4.73
CA ALA A 51 13.09 42.25 -6.03
C ALA A 51 13.35 41.14 -7.08
N PRO A 52 12.39 40.82 -7.97
CA PRO A 52 12.62 39.87 -9.05
C PRO A 52 13.33 40.54 -10.24
N PRO A 53 14.27 39.87 -10.92
CA PRO A 53 14.77 40.35 -12.21
C PRO A 53 13.72 40.11 -13.31
N ARG A 54 13.71 41.00 -14.30
CA ARG A 54 12.81 41.01 -15.47
C ARG A 54 13.00 39.73 -16.31
N LEU A 55 11.89 39.06 -16.64
CA LEU A 55 11.84 37.95 -17.59
C LEU A 55 11.69 38.49 -19.02
N ALA A 56 12.48 37.95 -19.96
CA ALA A 56 12.26 38.04 -21.40
C ALA A 56 11.45 36.80 -21.89
N PRO A 57 10.71 36.88 -23.01
CA PRO A 57 9.72 35.86 -23.37
C PRO A 57 10.35 34.58 -23.93
N LEU A 58 9.84 33.43 -23.46
CA LEU A 58 10.14 32.09 -23.96
C LEU A 58 9.35 31.81 -25.25
N ALA A 59 10.02 31.88 -26.38
CA ALA A 59 9.55 31.30 -27.64
C ALA A 59 10.71 30.59 -28.35
N SER A 60 11.10 29.42 -27.86
CA SER A 60 11.65 28.28 -28.63
C SER A 60 12.24 27.22 -27.68
N CYS A 61 11.45 26.21 -27.30
CA CYS A 61 11.97 24.99 -26.66
C CYS A 61 11.01 23.81 -26.88
N ALA A 62 10.51 23.65 -28.11
CA ALA A 62 9.67 22.50 -28.49
C ALA A 62 10.37 21.54 -29.47
N ALA A 63 11.69 21.64 -29.65
CA ALA A 63 12.43 20.69 -30.48
C ALA A 63 13.76 20.34 -29.83
N ASN A 64 14.03 19.03 -29.71
CA ASN A 64 15.25 18.37 -29.18
C ASN A 64 15.31 18.10 -27.67
N ALA A 65 14.48 17.16 -27.21
CA ALA A 65 14.81 16.36 -26.02
C ALA A 65 15.74 15.20 -26.43
N SER A 66 17.05 15.43 -26.35
CA SER A 66 18.04 14.35 -26.26
C SER A 66 18.81 14.54 -24.95
N ALA A 67 18.74 13.57 -24.03
CA ALA A 67 19.53 13.61 -22.80
C ALA A 67 21.03 13.61 -23.16
N ARG A 68 21.76 14.67 -22.81
CA ARG A 68 23.22 14.70 -22.91
C ARG A 68 23.81 14.33 -21.55
N SER A 69 24.55 13.24 -21.51
CA SER A 69 25.46 12.91 -20.42
C SER A 69 26.90 13.16 -20.89
N GLY A 70 27.72 13.75 -20.02
CA GLY A 70 29.13 14.02 -20.28
C GLY A 70 29.97 13.58 -19.09
N ALA A 71 31.19 13.11 -19.36
CA ALA A 71 32.17 12.77 -18.34
C ALA A 71 33.44 13.57 -18.59
N LEU A 72 33.98 14.20 -17.54
CA LEU A 72 35.26 14.90 -17.62
C LEU A 72 36.30 14.17 -16.78
N LEU A 73 37.45 13.89 -17.38
CA LEU A 73 38.63 13.39 -16.67
C LEU A 73 39.40 14.59 -16.10
N LEU A 74 39.62 14.58 -14.78
CA LEU A 74 40.44 15.60 -14.12
C LEU A 74 41.92 15.15 -14.09
N PRO A 75 42.88 16.06 -14.28
CA PRO A 75 44.30 15.75 -14.10
C PRO A 75 44.59 15.38 -12.63
N PRO A 76 45.68 14.65 -12.35
CA PRO A 76 46.03 14.24 -10.99
C PRO A 76 46.37 15.48 -10.15
N LEU A 77 45.52 15.78 -9.17
CA LEU A 77 45.79 16.80 -8.16
C LEU A 77 46.44 16.15 -6.94
N ALA A 78 47.52 16.77 -6.44
CA ALA A 78 48.11 16.44 -5.14
C ALA A 78 47.07 16.68 -4.02
N ALA A 79 47.17 15.91 -2.94
CA ALA A 79 46.14 15.68 -1.93
C ALA A 79 45.65 16.89 -1.10
N ALA A 80 45.98 18.13 -1.47
CA ALA A 80 45.62 19.33 -0.73
C ALA A 80 44.70 20.26 -1.56
N SER A 81 43.40 19.93 -1.55
CA SER A 81 42.24 20.83 -1.39
C SER A 81 41.05 20.35 -2.24
N TRP A 82 40.26 19.48 -1.62
CA TRP A 82 38.98 18.98 -2.13
C TRP A 82 37.98 20.10 -2.45
N GLU A 83 38.06 21.22 -1.72
CA GLU A 83 37.24 22.42 -1.94
C GLU A 83 37.49 23.05 -3.31
N ALA A 84 38.74 23.10 -3.76
CA ALA A 84 39.08 23.67 -5.06
C ALA A 84 38.52 22.83 -6.23
N ALA A 85 38.56 21.50 -6.11
CA ALA A 85 38.01 20.59 -7.12
C ALA A 85 36.48 20.67 -7.20
N ALA A 86 35.79 20.76 -6.06
CA ALA A 86 34.34 20.93 -6.00
C ALA A 86 33.90 22.29 -6.58
N VAL A 87 34.60 23.38 -6.23
CA VAL A 87 34.34 24.73 -6.77
C VAL A 87 34.62 24.82 -8.26
N ALA A 88 35.68 24.18 -8.76
CA ALA A 88 35.98 24.12 -10.20
C ALA A 88 34.92 23.33 -11.00
N CYS A 89 34.40 22.24 -10.43
CA CYS A 89 33.34 21.44 -11.05
C CYS A 89 32.00 22.23 -11.06
N ALA A 90 31.70 22.98 -9.99
CA ALA A 90 30.52 23.85 -9.91
C ALA A 90 30.56 25.05 -10.88
N ARG A 91 31.72 25.74 -11.00
CA ARG A 91 31.86 26.95 -11.86
C ARG A 91 31.70 26.67 -13.36
N ARG A 92 31.95 25.44 -13.81
CA ARG A 92 31.79 25.06 -15.22
C ARG A 92 30.38 24.59 -15.58
N CYS A 93 29.54 24.28 -14.59
CA CYS A 93 28.13 23.99 -14.82
C CYS A 93 27.37 25.32 -15.02
N ARG A 94 27.19 25.76 -16.27
CA ARG A 94 26.53 27.04 -16.61
C ARG A 94 24.99 27.01 -16.50
N CYS A 95 24.42 26.08 -15.75
CA CYS A 95 22.98 25.92 -15.62
C CYS A 95 22.54 26.34 -14.21
N ALA A 96 21.82 27.46 -14.08
CA ALA A 96 21.34 28.00 -12.80
C ALA A 96 20.27 27.12 -12.10
N ARG A 97 20.03 25.88 -12.58
CA ARG A 97 18.94 25.00 -12.13
C ARG A 97 19.36 23.53 -11.91
N CYS A 98 20.64 23.22 -11.70
CA CYS A 98 21.03 21.87 -11.31
C CYS A 98 20.75 21.63 -9.82
N ALA A 99 19.80 20.74 -9.51
CA ALA A 99 19.41 20.40 -8.13
C ALA A 99 20.27 19.30 -7.48
N TYR A 100 21.13 18.60 -8.23
CA TYR A 100 21.94 17.52 -7.68
C TYR A 100 23.27 17.35 -8.42
N LEU A 101 24.38 17.38 -7.68
CA LEU A 101 25.73 17.03 -8.14
C LEU A 101 26.19 15.82 -7.32
N SER A 102 26.49 14.70 -7.97
CA SER A 102 27.04 13.51 -7.31
C SER A 102 28.49 13.32 -7.72
N ILE A 103 29.40 13.24 -6.75
CA ILE A 103 30.83 13.01 -6.98
C ILE A 103 31.13 11.56 -6.61
N SER A 104 31.45 10.73 -7.61
CA SER A 104 31.86 9.34 -7.37
C SER A 104 33.36 9.25 -7.14
N LEU A 105 33.74 8.90 -5.91
CA LEU A 105 35.12 8.92 -5.43
C LEU A 105 35.98 7.73 -5.92
N SER A 106 35.37 6.64 -6.41
CA SER A 106 36.14 5.48 -6.88
C SER A 106 36.73 5.66 -8.28
N ALA A 107 36.27 6.65 -9.06
CA ALA A 107 36.61 6.77 -10.48
C ALA A 107 37.36 8.04 -10.89
N ARG A 108 37.63 8.99 -9.97
CA ARG A 108 38.20 10.33 -10.29
C ARG A 108 37.46 11.06 -11.44
N ARG A 109 36.14 10.93 -11.50
CA ARG A 109 35.29 11.54 -12.54
C ARG A 109 34.22 12.42 -11.91
N CYS A 110 34.06 13.64 -12.41
CA CYS A 110 32.84 14.42 -12.22
C CYS A 110 31.80 13.88 -13.22
N VAL A 111 30.67 13.40 -12.72
CA VAL A 111 29.51 13.03 -13.55
C VAL A 111 28.36 13.92 -13.12
N TRP A 112 27.74 14.59 -14.07
CA TRP A 112 26.50 15.33 -13.82
C TRP A 112 25.40 14.83 -14.74
N SER A 113 24.17 14.93 -14.25
CA SER A 113 22.96 14.65 -15.01
C SER A 113 22.04 15.84 -14.86
N GLU A 114 21.53 16.38 -15.96
CA GLU A 114 20.47 17.38 -15.90
C GLU A 114 19.17 16.69 -15.45
N TRP A 115 18.79 16.92 -14.19
CA TRP A 115 17.46 16.62 -13.67
C TRP A 115 16.65 17.92 -13.65
N CYS A 116 15.78 18.10 -14.65
CA CYS A 116 14.73 19.10 -14.58
C CYS A 116 13.69 18.60 -13.56
N GLY A 117 13.54 19.33 -12.45
CA GLY A 117 12.54 19.04 -11.42
C GLY A 117 11.12 19.17 -11.96
N LEU A 118 10.57 18.04 -12.41
CA LEU A 118 9.14 17.79 -12.61
C LEU A 118 8.81 16.40 -12.06
N THR A 119 8.99 16.20 -10.75
CA THR A 119 8.52 14.97 -10.08
C THR A 119 7.57 15.35 -8.96
N HIS A 120 6.32 15.56 -9.37
CA HIS A 120 5.11 15.14 -8.65
C HIS A 120 3.85 15.20 -9.53
N ALA A 121 3.92 15.68 -10.79
CA ALA A 121 2.77 15.77 -11.69
C ALA A 121 2.85 14.93 -12.98
N ALA A 122 3.99 14.30 -13.32
CA ALA A 122 4.22 13.74 -14.66
C ALA A 122 4.33 12.21 -14.77
N GLU A 123 4.06 11.44 -13.70
CA GLU A 123 3.99 9.97 -13.81
C GLU A 123 2.67 9.45 -14.42
N GLY A 124 1.70 10.35 -14.69
CA GLY A 124 0.39 9.98 -15.23
C GLY A 124 0.28 9.88 -16.76
N GLU A 125 1.27 10.31 -17.55
CA GLU A 125 1.03 10.58 -18.99
C GLU A 125 1.90 9.83 -20.00
N ALA A 126 2.94 9.10 -19.57
CA ALA A 126 3.83 8.38 -20.49
C ALA A 126 3.28 7.03 -21.01
N TYR A 127 2.04 6.65 -20.69
CA TYR A 127 1.44 5.38 -21.12
C TYR A 127 0.57 5.46 -22.39
N ARG A 128 0.51 6.60 -23.08
CA ARG A 128 -0.58 6.89 -24.05
C ARG A 128 -0.33 6.65 -25.54
N THR A 129 0.83 6.21 -26.02
CA THR A 129 1.02 6.04 -27.48
C THR A 129 1.73 4.75 -27.86
N ALA A 130 0.95 3.68 -28.00
CA ALA A 130 1.30 2.51 -28.82
C ALA A 130 0.04 2.02 -29.56
N PRO A 131 0.13 1.61 -30.84
CA PRO A 131 -1.03 1.20 -31.62
C PRO A 131 -1.58 -0.16 -31.15
N ARG A 132 -2.91 -0.22 -30.98
CA ARG A 132 -3.66 -1.35 -30.39
C ARG A 132 -3.97 -2.46 -31.41
N ARG A 133 -3.77 -3.71 -30.99
CA ARG A 133 -4.44 -4.90 -31.54
C ARG A 133 -5.64 -5.22 -30.65
N ALA A 134 -6.82 -5.34 -31.23
CA ALA A 134 -8.06 -5.64 -30.52
C ALA A 134 -8.17 -7.14 -30.20
N ASP A 135 -8.95 -7.43 -29.15
CA ASP A 135 -9.40 -8.75 -28.67
C ASP A 135 -8.45 -9.49 -27.71
N GLY A 136 -8.27 -8.88 -26.52
CA GLY A 136 -7.63 -9.51 -25.34
C GLY A 136 -7.34 -8.60 -24.13
N GLU A 137 -7.81 -7.33 -24.14
CA GLU A 137 -7.27 -6.27 -23.26
C GLU A 137 -8.01 -6.09 -21.91
N ALA A 138 -9.33 -6.34 -21.80
CA ALA A 138 -10.09 -6.04 -20.56
C ALA A 138 -9.72 -6.90 -19.34
N THR A 139 -9.32 -8.16 -19.56
CA THR A 139 -8.80 -9.06 -18.51
C THR A 139 -7.42 -8.63 -17.99
N ARG A 140 -6.67 -7.85 -18.79
CA ARG A 140 -5.36 -7.33 -18.41
C ARG A 140 -5.47 -6.17 -17.43
N GLU A 141 -6.52 -5.34 -17.52
CA GLU A 141 -6.65 -4.12 -16.70
C GLU A 141 -7.05 -4.37 -15.25
N VAL A 142 -8.01 -5.27 -14.95
CA VAL A 142 -8.44 -5.53 -13.54
C VAL A 142 -7.27 -5.98 -12.67
N GLY A 143 -6.38 -6.81 -13.21
CA GLY A 143 -5.23 -7.25 -12.44
C GLY A 143 -4.11 -6.21 -12.32
N ARG A 144 -4.23 -5.03 -12.94
CA ARG A 144 -3.33 -3.87 -12.76
C ARG A 144 -3.86 -2.84 -11.76
N LEU A 145 -5.07 -3.02 -11.25
CA LEU A 145 -5.64 -2.12 -10.24
C LEU A 145 -4.79 -2.10 -8.95
N PRO A 146 -4.80 -0.98 -8.20
CA PRO A 146 -4.27 -0.92 -6.84
C PRO A 146 -4.76 -2.09 -5.99
N THR A 147 -3.98 -2.52 -5.01
CA THR A 147 -4.26 -3.76 -4.25
C THR A 147 -5.62 -3.74 -3.58
N GLU A 148 -5.98 -2.66 -2.94
CA GLU A 148 -7.24 -2.50 -2.22
C GLU A 148 -8.43 -2.51 -3.17
N GLU A 149 -8.28 -1.91 -4.35
CA GLU A 149 -9.31 -1.93 -5.38
C GLU A 149 -9.45 -3.34 -5.97
N TRP A 150 -8.34 -3.94 -6.41
CA TRP A 150 -8.29 -5.32 -6.88
C TRP A 150 -8.90 -6.32 -5.89
N MET A 151 -8.72 -6.13 -4.58
CA MET A 151 -9.31 -7.00 -3.57
C MET A 151 -10.84 -6.98 -3.57
N ARG A 152 -11.46 -5.82 -3.83
CA ARG A 152 -12.92 -5.71 -3.95
C ARG A 152 -13.47 -6.48 -5.15
N TRP A 153 -12.59 -6.75 -6.12
CA TRP A 153 -12.90 -7.52 -7.32
C TRP A 153 -12.86 -9.04 -7.14
N VAL A 154 -12.20 -9.55 -6.10
CA VAL A 154 -12.07 -11.00 -5.87
C VAL A 154 -13.29 -11.52 -5.10
N ASP A 155 -13.83 -12.68 -5.49
CA ASP A 155 -14.87 -13.37 -4.71
C ASP A 155 -14.36 -13.69 -3.30
N ALA A 156 -14.83 -12.89 -2.34
CA ALA A 156 -14.42 -12.96 -0.95
C ALA A 156 -14.66 -14.33 -0.32
N ARG A 157 -15.66 -15.11 -0.78
CA ARG A 157 -15.97 -16.44 -0.22
C ARG A 157 -14.86 -17.46 -0.51
N ARG A 158 -14.07 -17.22 -1.55
CA ARG A 158 -12.98 -18.10 -2.00
C ARG A 158 -11.61 -17.47 -1.82
N ALA A 159 -11.57 -16.16 -1.56
CA ALA A 159 -10.35 -15.41 -1.46
C ALA A 159 -9.58 -15.72 -0.17
N THR A 160 -8.26 -15.84 -0.28
CA THR A 160 -7.37 -16.04 0.87
C THR A 160 -6.22 -15.04 0.86
N ILE A 161 -5.99 -14.39 2.01
CA ILE A 161 -4.76 -13.63 2.28
C ILE A 161 -3.84 -14.40 3.23
N VAL A 162 -2.54 -14.35 2.97
CA VAL A 162 -1.50 -14.79 3.90
C VAL A 162 -0.59 -13.60 4.16
N GLN A 163 -0.43 -13.23 5.42
CA GLN A 163 0.46 -12.12 5.82
C GLN A 163 1.56 -12.62 6.75
N VAL A 164 2.80 -12.27 6.43
CA VAL A 164 3.98 -12.51 7.28
C VAL A 164 4.44 -11.18 7.84
N GLY A 165 4.40 -11.02 9.17
CA GLY A 165 4.62 -9.74 9.84
C GLY A 165 3.33 -8.93 9.95
N ALA A 166 2.30 -9.50 10.59
CA ALA A 166 0.99 -8.88 10.67
C ALA A 166 0.89 -7.74 11.73
N HIS A 167 1.82 -7.67 12.68
CA HIS A 167 1.73 -6.75 13.81
C HIS A 167 0.35 -6.88 14.52
N ASP A 168 -0.25 -5.77 14.95
CA ASP A 168 -1.54 -5.70 15.65
C ASP A 168 -2.67 -5.05 14.83
N HIS A 169 -2.37 -4.61 13.60
CA HIS A 169 -3.24 -3.83 12.71
C HIS A 169 -3.91 -2.59 13.34
N ARG A 170 -3.39 -2.03 14.45
CA ARG A 170 -3.96 -0.82 15.09
C ARG A 170 -3.44 0.47 14.49
N ALA A 171 -2.20 0.47 13.99
CA ALA A 171 -1.41 1.67 13.80
C ALA A 171 -1.14 2.07 12.34
N SER A 172 -1.99 1.74 11.36
CA SER A 172 -1.74 2.16 9.97
C SER A 172 -2.07 3.65 9.78
N ARG A 173 -1.15 4.54 10.20
CA ARG A 173 -1.07 5.93 9.72
C ARG A 173 -0.64 6.02 8.25
N ARG A 174 -0.12 4.92 7.70
CA ARG A 174 0.18 4.72 6.27
C ARG A 174 -1.04 4.09 5.59
N ALA A 175 -1.04 4.05 4.26
CA ALA A 175 -2.05 3.35 3.46
C ALA A 175 -2.47 2.04 4.15
N GLU A 176 -3.78 1.83 4.28
CA GLU A 176 -4.34 0.72 5.07
C GLU A 176 -3.63 -0.59 4.71
N ASP A 177 -3.09 -1.26 5.73
CA ASP A 177 -2.65 -2.65 5.59
C ASP A 177 -3.78 -3.43 4.87
N PRO A 178 -3.48 -4.15 3.78
CA PRO A 178 -4.50 -4.91 3.05
C PRO A 178 -5.23 -5.94 3.92
N ALA A 179 -4.62 -6.53 4.94
CA ALA A 179 -5.24 -7.63 5.69
C ALA A 179 -6.51 -7.23 6.45
N PRO A 180 -6.56 -6.11 7.19
CA PRO A 180 -7.81 -5.56 7.71
C PRO A 180 -8.93 -5.45 6.67
N LEU A 181 -8.64 -4.95 5.47
CA LEU A 181 -9.63 -4.86 4.39
C LEU A 181 -10.07 -6.25 3.92
N ALA A 182 -9.13 -7.19 3.73
CA ALA A 182 -9.43 -8.56 3.31
C ALA A 182 -10.41 -9.25 4.28
N VAL A 183 -10.15 -9.14 5.58
CA VAL A 183 -11.02 -9.73 6.62
C VAL A 183 -12.40 -9.06 6.62
N ARG A 184 -12.49 -7.73 6.48
CA ARG A 184 -13.76 -7.00 6.35
C ARG A 184 -14.56 -7.43 5.12
N LEU A 185 -13.89 -7.68 4.00
CA LEU A 185 -14.50 -8.20 2.78
C LEU A 185 -14.97 -9.65 2.92
N GLY A 186 -14.53 -10.37 3.96
CA GLY A 186 -14.94 -11.75 4.23
C GLY A 186 -13.94 -12.81 3.76
N TRP A 187 -12.73 -12.40 3.35
CA TRP A 187 -11.67 -13.33 2.93
C TRP A 187 -11.24 -14.23 4.09
N ARG A 188 -10.73 -15.42 3.76
CA ARG A 188 -9.95 -16.22 4.70
C ARG A 188 -8.58 -15.55 4.90
N ALA A 189 -8.06 -15.56 6.12
CA ALA A 189 -6.75 -14.99 6.41
C ALA A 189 -5.89 -15.96 7.21
N LEU A 190 -4.59 -15.99 6.92
CA LEU A 190 -3.57 -16.58 7.79
C LEU A 190 -2.55 -15.49 8.13
N LEU A 191 -2.54 -15.05 9.39
CA LEU A 191 -1.73 -13.92 9.86
C LEU A 191 -0.62 -14.44 10.79
N LEU A 192 0.63 -14.13 10.46
CA LEU A 192 1.80 -14.52 11.24
C LEU A 192 2.40 -13.29 11.91
N GLU A 193 2.55 -13.33 13.23
CA GLU A 193 3.22 -12.29 14.00
C GLU A 193 4.12 -12.91 15.08
N PRO A 194 5.45 -12.77 15.00
CA PRO A 194 6.37 -13.40 15.95
C PRO A 194 6.45 -12.68 17.31
N MET A 195 6.15 -11.38 17.40
CA MET A 195 6.23 -10.62 18.64
C MET A 195 5.05 -10.92 19.58
N PRO A 196 5.30 -11.23 20.87
CA PRO A 196 4.23 -11.67 21.77
C PRO A 196 3.12 -10.63 22.00
N ALA A 197 3.49 -9.36 22.20
CA ALA A 197 2.53 -8.31 22.53
C ALA A 197 1.65 -7.92 21.32
N PRO A 198 2.21 -7.63 20.12
CA PRO A 198 1.42 -7.47 18.91
C PRO A 198 0.56 -8.69 18.57
N PHE A 199 1.09 -9.91 18.70
CA PHE A 199 0.31 -11.14 18.48
C PHE A 199 -0.90 -11.24 19.44
N ALA A 200 -0.73 -10.93 20.72
CA ALA A 200 -1.84 -10.92 21.67
C ALA A 200 -2.90 -9.86 21.31
N ALA A 201 -2.48 -8.68 20.85
CA ALA A 201 -3.39 -7.65 20.36
C ALA A 201 -4.12 -8.09 19.07
N LEU A 202 -3.42 -8.81 18.19
CA LEU A 202 -3.98 -9.42 16.97
C LEU A 202 -5.04 -10.48 17.31
N GLN A 203 -4.77 -11.33 18.31
CA GLN A 203 -5.74 -12.31 18.83
C GLN A 203 -7.01 -11.65 19.37
N GLN A 204 -6.87 -10.57 20.14
CA GLN A 204 -8.02 -9.82 20.63
C GLN A 204 -8.81 -9.19 19.48
N ARG A 205 -8.12 -8.63 18.49
CA ARG A 205 -8.75 -7.94 17.35
C ARG A 205 -9.57 -8.88 16.48
N TYR A 206 -9.06 -10.07 16.20
CA TYR A 206 -9.68 -11.04 15.30
C TYR A 206 -10.36 -12.21 16.03
N ALA A 207 -10.72 -12.05 17.30
CA ALA A 207 -11.26 -13.12 18.12
C ALA A 207 -12.53 -13.73 17.50
N ALA A 208 -13.43 -12.90 16.98
CA ALA A 208 -14.68 -13.36 16.37
C ALA A 208 -14.44 -14.13 15.05
N GLU A 209 -13.57 -13.63 14.19
CA GLU A 209 -13.25 -14.26 12.91
C GLU A 209 -12.39 -15.51 13.07
N ALA A 210 -11.53 -15.55 14.09
CA ALA A 210 -10.78 -16.74 14.47
C ALA A 210 -11.69 -17.83 15.04
N ALA A 211 -12.65 -17.47 15.91
CA ALA A 211 -13.66 -18.41 16.41
C ALA A 211 -14.51 -18.99 15.28
N GLY A 212 -14.82 -18.19 14.26
CA GLY A 212 -15.50 -18.64 13.04
C GLY A 212 -14.61 -19.37 12.02
N GLY A 213 -13.33 -19.60 12.32
CA GLY A 213 -12.38 -20.29 11.44
C GLY A 213 -11.99 -19.51 10.16
N ARG A 214 -12.38 -18.24 10.04
CA ARG A 214 -12.03 -17.38 8.89
C ARG A 214 -10.61 -16.84 9.00
N VAL A 215 -10.13 -16.57 10.22
CA VAL A 215 -8.79 -16.05 10.48
C VAL A 215 -7.97 -17.09 11.27
N GLY A 216 -6.87 -17.57 10.67
CA GLY A 216 -5.83 -18.32 11.37
C GLY A 216 -4.76 -17.36 11.89
N LEU A 217 -4.40 -17.49 13.17
CA LEU A 217 -3.36 -16.68 13.81
C LEU A 217 -2.21 -17.58 14.24
N VAL A 218 -0.99 -17.25 13.85
CA VAL A 218 0.21 -18.02 14.18
C VAL A 218 1.25 -17.11 14.82
N ARG A 219 1.70 -17.47 16.03
CA ARG A 219 2.83 -16.82 16.69
C ARG A 219 4.12 -17.47 16.24
N GLY A 220 4.75 -16.91 15.21
CA GLY A 220 6.00 -17.45 14.70
C GLY A 220 6.56 -16.62 13.56
N GLY A 221 7.87 -16.75 13.34
CA GLY A 221 8.57 -16.09 12.23
C GLY A 221 8.93 -17.10 11.14
N VAL A 222 9.00 -16.64 9.90
CA VAL A 222 9.56 -17.47 8.81
C VAL A 222 11.07 -17.25 8.81
N CYS A 223 11.83 -18.22 9.30
CA CYS A 223 13.30 -18.12 9.40
C CYS A 223 14.01 -18.65 8.14
N HIS A 224 15.34 -18.61 8.17
CA HIS A 224 16.21 -19.11 7.10
C HIS A 224 16.05 -20.61 6.82
N ARG A 225 15.69 -21.40 7.84
CA ARG A 225 15.42 -22.82 7.71
C ARG A 225 14.05 -23.14 8.30
N CYS A 226 13.26 -23.88 7.53
CA CYS A 226 11.98 -24.42 7.94
C CYS A 226 12.18 -25.32 9.18
N GLY A 227 11.47 -25.02 10.27
CA GLY A 227 11.48 -25.83 11.50
C GLY A 227 12.70 -25.64 12.42
N GLU A 228 13.52 -24.61 12.19
CA GLU A 228 14.62 -24.28 13.11
C GLU A 228 14.08 -23.89 14.51
N THR A 229 14.63 -24.47 15.56
CA THR A 229 14.23 -24.11 16.93
C THR A 229 15.10 -22.98 17.47
N GLY A 230 14.50 -21.98 18.11
CA GLY A 230 15.25 -20.95 18.84
C GLY A 230 15.71 -19.76 17.99
N GLY A 231 14.92 -19.34 17.00
CA GLY A 231 15.20 -18.13 16.24
C GLY A 231 15.26 -16.90 17.16
N SER A 232 16.23 -16.01 16.93
CA SER A 232 16.31 -14.73 17.65
C SER A 232 15.61 -13.64 16.85
N LEU A 233 14.58 -13.03 17.44
CA LEU A 233 13.96 -11.82 16.92
C LEU A 233 14.43 -10.63 17.75
N TRP A 234 15.08 -9.69 17.11
CA TRP A 234 15.45 -8.42 17.73
C TRP A 234 14.34 -7.41 17.48
N HIS A 235 14.05 -6.54 18.45
CA HIS A 235 13.10 -5.43 18.33
C HIS A 235 13.56 -4.26 19.20
N VAL A 236 12.90 -3.11 19.08
CA VAL A 236 13.19 -1.94 19.92
C VAL A 236 12.17 -1.84 21.06
N ASP A 237 12.64 -2.00 22.29
CA ASP A 237 11.79 -1.88 23.47
C ASP A 237 11.78 -0.45 24.01
N LEU A 238 10.68 0.27 23.77
CA LEU A 238 10.50 1.63 24.30
C LEU A 238 9.98 1.66 25.76
N SER A 239 9.83 0.50 26.41
CA SER A 239 9.54 0.40 27.85
C SER A 239 10.79 0.71 28.69
N ASN A 240 10.71 0.53 30.01
CA ASN A 240 11.89 0.65 30.88
C ASN A 240 12.59 -0.70 31.13
N ALA A 241 12.24 -1.78 30.43
CA ALA A 241 12.86 -3.07 30.70
C ALA A 241 14.37 -3.07 30.36
N SER A 242 14.80 -2.19 29.45
CA SER A 242 16.21 -1.92 29.12
C SER A 242 16.95 -1.04 30.15
N GLY A 243 16.24 -0.50 31.15
CA GLY A 243 16.77 0.47 32.11
C GLY A 243 17.18 1.82 31.50
N GLN A 244 16.77 2.13 30.27
CA GLN A 244 17.20 3.36 29.57
C GLN A 244 16.31 4.58 29.84
N TRP A 245 15.26 4.48 30.66
CA TRP A 245 14.53 5.69 31.06
C TRP A 245 15.45 6.61 31.86
N GLY A 246 15.52 7.87 31.46
CA GLY A 246 16.49 8.81 32.02
C GLY A 246 17.84 8.83 31.30
N SER A 247 18.07 7.97 30.31
CA SER A 247 19.26 8.06 29.45
C SER A 247 19.28 9.41 28.71
N ALA A 248 20.46 10.02 28.60
CA ALA A 248 20.64 11.25 27.85
C ALA A 248 20.57 11.03 26.32
N ARG A 249 20.68 9.77 25.85
CA ARG A 249 20.81 9.40 24.43
C ARG A 249 19.91 8.27 23.95
N ALA A 250 19.08 7.70 24.82
CA ALA A 250 18.25 6.54 24.50
C ALA A 250 16.97 6.41 25.36
N ASP A 251 16.40 7.51 25.85
CA ASP A 251 15.18 7.42 26.65
C ASP A 251 13.96 7.12 25.76
N GLY A 252 13.38 5.92 25.91
CA GLY A 252 12.20 5.47 25.17
C GLY A 252 10.98 6.39 25.32
N ARG A 253 10.87 7.14 26.42
CA ARG A 253 9.79 8.13 26.60
C ARG A 253 9.94 9.30 25.63
N CYS A 254 11.17 9.72 25.32
CA CYS A 254 11.40 10.77 24.33
C CYS A 254 10.97 10.34 22.93
N ALA A 255 11.16 9.07 22.57
CA ALA A 255 10.70 8.55 21.29
C ALA A 255 9.17 8.65 21.17
N ARG A 256 8.43 8.33 22.24
CA ARG A 256 6.96 8.44 22.26
C ARG A 256 6.48 9.87 22.10
N GLU A 257 7.02 10.80 22.88
CA GLU A 257 6.69 12.23 22.80
C GLU A 257 7.04 12.83 21.42
N ALA A 258 8.06 12.29 20.74
CA ALA A 258 8.43 12.69 19.39
C ALA A 258 7.55 12.06 18.29
N GLY A 259 6.53 11.25 18.64
CA GLY A 259 5.69 10.54 17.69
C GLY A 259 6.43 9.42 16.94
N LEU A 260 7.51 8.90 17.53
CA LEU A 260 8.36 7.85 16.97
C LEU A 260 8.03 6.46 17.54
N GLU A 261 6.77 6.25 17.94
CA GLU A 261 6.28 4.99 18.49
C GLU A 261 6.42 3.84 17.51
N TRP A 262 6.34 4.14 16.20
CA TRP A 262 6.57 3.21 15.10
C TRP A 262 7.92 2.49 15.17
N ILE A 263 8.93 3.02 15.87
CA ILE A 263 10.21 2.33 16.04
C ILE A 263 10.04 1.02 16.82
N ALA A 264 9.09 0.97 17.75
CA ALA A 264 8.80 -0.24 18.52
C ALA A 264 8.12 -1.32 17.66
N GLU A 265 7.58 -0.95 16.50
CA GLU A 265 6.95 -1.86 15.55
C GLU A 265 8.00 -2.60 14.71
N ILE A 266 9.22 -2.05 14.61
CA ILE A 266 10.32 -2.66 13.87
C ILE A 266 10.88 -3.85 14.64
N ALA A 267 10.72 -5.05 14.07
CA ALA A 267 11.31 -6.28 14.57
C ALA A 267 11.93 -7.09 13.43
N SER A 268 13.15 -7.60 13.62
CA SER A 268 13.89 -8.26 12.55
C SER A 268 14.65 -9.47 13.05
N LEU A 269 14.84 -10.46 12.17
CA LEU A 269 15.75 -11.60 12.35
C LEU A 269 17.22 -11.22 12.12
N SER A 270 17.55 -9.92 12.10
CA SER A 270 18.93 -9.46 12.08
C SER A 270 19.11 -8.24 12.98
N ARG A 271 19.91 -8.38 14.04
CA ARG A 271 20.31 -7.24 14.88
C ARG A 271 20.95 -6.11 14.06
N SER A 272 21.70 -6.47 13.01
CA SER A 272 22.34 -5.49 12.13
C SER A 272 21.33 -4.71 11.29
N HIS A 273 20.20 -5.33 10.92
CA HIS A 273 19.10 -4.68 10.20
C HIS A 273 18.50 -3.57 11.06
N LEU A 274 18.10 -3.85 12.31
CA LEU A 274 17.60 -2.82 13.24
C LEU A 274 18.56 -1.65 13.40
N ARG A 275 19.87 -1.93 13.55
CA ARG A 275 20.87 -0.87 13.69
C ARG A 275 20.96 0.05 12.47
N ARG A 276 20.60 -0.41 11.26
CA ARG A 276 20.51 0.47 10.08
C ARG A 276 19.38 1.48 10.21
N HIS A 277 18.27 1.12 10.84
CA HIS A 277 17.17 2.07 11.12
C HIS A 277 17.58 3.21 12.05
N ALA A 278 18.67 3.06 12.84
CA ALA A 278 19.15 4.13 13.69
C ALA A 278 19.57 5.37 12.88
N ARG A 279 19.94 5.18 11.60
CA ARG A 279 20.23 6.28 10.67
C ARG A 279 19.01 7.10 10.30
N LEU A 280 17.81 6.50 10.34
CA LEU A 280 16.55 7.20 10.14
C LEU A 280 16.15 8.04 11.37
N LEU A 281 16.76 7.76 12.53
CA LEU A 281 16.56 8.47 13.78
C LEU A 281 17.60 9.56 14.01
N ALA A 282 18.06 10.22 12.93
CA ALA A 282 18.75 11.48 13.05
C ALA A 282 17.76 12.51 13.64
N ALA A 283 17.56 12.45 14.95
CA ALA A 283 16.62 13.27 15.66
C ALA A 283 16.97 14.74 15.46
N THR A 284 15.93 15.51 15.23
CA THR A 284 16.08 16.95 15.10
C THR A 284 16.24 17.52 16.52
N PRO A 285 17.20 18.44 16.78
CA PRO A 285 17.34 19.10 18.08
C PRO A 285 16.02 19.58 18.74
N PRO A 286 14.99 20.02 17.98
CA PRO A 286 13.67 20.32 18.53
C PRO A 286 12.99 19.16 19.29
N GLN A 287 13.10 17.92 18.83
CA GLN A 287 12.50 16.76 19.52
C GLN A 287 13.19 16.53 20.87
N CYS A 288 14.51 16.68 20.91
CA CYS A 288 15.29 16.57 22.14
C CYS A 288 14.99 17.72 23.11
N ALA A 289 14.88 18.95 22.61
CA ALA A 289 14.49 20.10 23.43
C ALA A 289 13.09 19.94 24.03
N ALA A 290 12.11 19.49 23.23
CA ALA A 290 10.75 19.23 23.71
C ALA A 290 10.74 18.15 24.81
N CYS A 291 11.47 17.05 24.59
CA CYS A 291 11.59 16.01 25.60
C CYS A 291 12.29 16.51 26.88
N ALA A 292 13.37 17.29 26.74
CA ALA A 292 14.10 17.89 27.86
C ALA A 292 13.19 18.77 28.72
N ALA A 293 12.36 19.61 28.08
CA ALA A 293 11.40 20.48 28.76
C ALA A 293 10.34 19.66 29.51
N ARG A 294 9.78 18.64 28.85
CA ARG A 294 8.75 17.74 29.42
C ARG A 294 9.23 17.05 30.69
N TRP A 295 10.45 16.51 30.67
CA TRP A 295 11.01 15.75 31.79
C TRP A 295 11.91 16.59 32.71
N ARG A 296 11.92 17.91 32.53
CA ARG A 296 12.69 18.88 33.34
C ARG A 296 14.15 18.46 33.55
N ARG A 297 14.80 18.00 32.49
CA ARG A 297 16.19 17.52 32.52
C ARG A 297 16.95 17.95 31.29
N ARG A 298 18.27 18.10 31.41
CA ARG A 298 19.13 18.33 30.25
C ARG A 298 19.26 17.05 29.44
N LEU A 299 19.07 17.17 28.13
CA LEU A 299 19.35 16.12 27.15
C LEU A 299 20.43 16.62 26.21
N ALA A 300 21.17 15.69 25.60
CA ALA A 300 22.04 16.05 24.50
C ALA A 300 21.20 16.42 23.27
N ASP A 301 21.75 17.23 22.35
CA ASP A 301 21.06 17.57 21.10
C ASP A 301 20.82 16.34 20.21
N ASP A 302 21.53 15.25 20.49
CA ASP A 302 21.44 13.94 19.84
C ASP A 302 20.77 12.87 20.73
N CYS A 303 19.81 13.28 21.56
CA CYS A 303 19.22 12.45 22.62
C CYS A 303 18.53 11.14 22.20
N LEU A 304 18.34 10.89 20.91
CA LEU A 304 17.80 9.64 20.36
C LEU A 304 18.81 8.86 19.51
N ARG A 305 20.06 9.34 19.38
CA ARG A 305 21.10 8.73 18.54
C ARG A 305 21.33 7.26 18.87
N ASP A 306 21.34 6.93 20.15
CA ASP A 306 21.62 5.58 20.64
C ASP A 306 20.33 4.79 20.92
N LEU A 307 19.15 5.35 20.62
CA LEU A 307 17.86 4.80 21.03
C LEU A 307 17.73 3.33 20.61
N ILE A 308 17.89 3.01 19.33
CA ILE A 308 17.79 1.63 18.85
C ILE A 308 18.87 0.76 19.46
N ALA A 309 20.13 1.22 19.45
CA ALA A 309 21.26 0.41 19.88
C ALA A 309 21.18 0.00 21.36
N ARG A 310 20.70 0.91 22.23
CA ARG A 310 20.59 0.70 23.68
C ARG A 310 19.25 0.13 24.13
N ASN A 311 18.21 0.24 23.32
CA ASN A 311 16.89 -0.37 23.58
C ASN A 311 16.61 -1.59 22.70
N THR A 312 17.62 -2.15 22.04
CA THR A 312 17.43 -3.42 21.33
C THR A 312 17.22 -4.53 22.35
N ALA A 313 16.05 -5.12 22.37
CA ALA A 313 15.76 -6.35 23.09
C ALA A 313 15.68 -7.53 22.12
N VAL A 314 15.79 -8.74 22.66
CA VAL A 314 15.75 -9.99 21.89
C VAL A 314 14.72 -10.93 22.51
N HIS A 315 13.94 -11.59 21.66
CA HIS A 315 13.04 -12.67 22.05
C HIS A 315 13.36 -13.92 21.25
N SER A 316 13.26 -15.08 21.91
CA SER A 316 13.23 -16.35 21.19
C SER A 316 11.87 -16.51 20.52
N ILE A 317 11.89 -16.89 19.25
CA ILE A 317 10.68 -17.15 18.46
C ILE A 317 10.69 -18.57 17.91
N GLU A 318 9.50 -19.06 17.60
CA GLU A 318 9.33 -20.29 16.84
C GLU A 318 9.52 -19.99 15.35
N CYS A 319 10.40 -20.74 14.67
CA CYS A 319 10.52 -20.65 13.23
C CYS A 319 9.54 -21.60 12.56
N VAL A 320 8.59 -21.04 11.82
CA VAL A 320 7.54 -21.78 11.16
C VAL A 320 7.83 -21.97 9.68
N CYS A 321 7.25 -23.04 9.13
CA CYS A 321 7.37 -23.37 7.73
C CYS A 321 6.06 -23.06 7.01
N LEU A 322 6.07 -22.11 6.07
CA LEU A 322 4.86 -21.72 5.36
C LEU A 322 4.18 -22.90 4.66
N ALA A 323 4.93 -23.81 4.04
CA ALA A 323 4.35 -25.00 3.43
C ALA A 323 3.62 -25.92 4.43
N THR A 324 4.13 -26.04 5.66
CA THR A 324 3.47 -26.83 6.71
C THR A 324 2.23 -26.10 7.23
N LEU A 325 2.31 -24.80 7.47
CA LEU A 325 1.17 -24.00 7.91
C LEU A 325 0.05 -23.99 6.87
N LEU A 326 0.35 -23.75 5.59
CA LEU A 326 -0.65 -23.73 4.53
C LEU A 326 -1.36 -25.08 4.41
N ARG A 327 -0.64 -26.20 4.54
CA ARG A 327 -1.26 -27.54 4.60
C ARG A 327 -2.14 -27.73 5.82
N ALA A 328 -1.66 -27.34 7.01
CA ALA A 328 -2.42 -27.45 8.26
C ALA A 328 -3.75 -26.66 8.21
N HIS A 329 -3.73 -25.48 7.56
CA HIS A 329 -4.91 -24.64 7.37
C HIS A 329 -5.71 -24.97 6.10
N ARG A 330 -5.34 -26.01 5.36
CA ARG A 330 -5.98 -26.43 4.08
C ARG A 330 -6.08 -25.28 3.08
N ILE A 331 -4.98 -24.54 2.91
CA ILE A 331 -4.85 -23.42 1.98
C ILE A 331 -4.08 -23.91 0.75
N ALA A 332 -4.81 -24.15 -0.34
CA ALA A 332 -4.23 -24.55 -1.63
C ALA A 332 -4.06 -23.36 -2.60
N ALA A 333 -4.65 -22.22 -2.28
CA ALA A 333 -4.55 -20.99 -3.06
C ALA A 333 -4.45 -19.77 -2.14
N VAL A 334 -3.63 -18.80 -2.54
CA VAL A 334 -3.39 -17.54 -1.84
C VAL A 334 -3.58 -16.42 -2.85
N ASP A 335 -4.66 -15.67 -2.71
CA ASP A 335 -4.93 -14.58 -3.64
C ASP A 335 -3.98 -13.41 -3.37
N LEU A 336 -3.69 -13.12 -2.11
CA LEU A 336 -2.68 -12.13 -1.73
C LEU A 336 -1.68 -12.71 -0.71
N LEU A 337 -0.42 -12.78 -1.11
CA LEU A 337 0.70 -12.98 -0.19
C LEU A 337 1.28 -11.60 0.17
N LEU A 338 1.10 -11.17 1.41
CA LEU A 338 1.67 -9.94 1.94
C LEU A 338 2.85 -10.27 2.86
N ILE A 339 3.98 -9.59 2.65
CA ILE A 339 5.21 -9.81 3.42
C ILE A 339 5.68 -8.46 3.93
N ASP A 340 5.73 -8.33 5.24
CA ASP A 340 6.25 -7.17 5.95
C ASP A 340 7.19 -7.70 7.04
N ALA A 341 8.30 -8.29 6.58
CA ALA A 341 9.22 -9.06 7.42
C ALA A 341 10.50 -8.30 7.73
N GLU A 342 10.47 -6.96 7.65
CA GLU A 342 11.52 -6.05 8.10
C GLU A 342 12.91 -6.51 7.65
N GLY A 343 13.04 -6.69 6.32
CA GLY A 343 14.28 -7.08 5.64
C GLY A 343 14.50 -8.58 5.50
N HIS A 344 13.58 -9.42 6.01
CA HIS A 344 13.61 -10.87 5.80
C HIS A 344 12.75 -11.34 4.62
N ASP A 345 12.18 -10.41 3.85
CA ASP A 345 11.19 -10.64 2.80
C ASP A 345 11.70 -11.61 1.72
N ALA A 346 12.97 -11.46 1.32
CA ALA A 346 13.59 -12.32 0.33
C ALA A 346 13.68 -13.79 0.79
N ALA A 347 13.82 -14.05 2.09
CA ALA A 347 13.80 -15.41 2.60
C ALA A 347 12.39 -15.98 2.62
N VAL A 348 11.39 -15.18 3.01
CA VAL A 348 9.97 -15.56 2.94
C VAL A 348 9.59 -15.97 1.51
N LEU A 349 9.96 -15.15 0.50
CA LEU A 349 9.72 -15.46 -0.92
C LEU A 349 10.44 -16.73 -1.41
N ARG A 350 11.63 -17.03 -0.88
CA ARG A 350 12.35 -18.27 -1.22
C ARG A 350 11.67 -19.50 -0.63
N HIS A 351 11.10 -19.41 0.57
CA HIS A 351 10.47 -20.53 1.25
C HIS A 351 8.99 -20.72 0.90
N PHE A 352 8.35 -19.71 0.31
CA PHE A 352 6.96 -19.83 -0.12
C PHE A 352 6.81 -20.92 -1.22
N PRO A 353 5.89 -21.89 -1.06
CA PRO A 353 5.79 -23.06 -1.93
C PRO A 353 4.95 -22.79 -3.19
N PHE A 354 5.41 -21.86 -4.05
CA PHE A 354 4.70 -21.46 -5.28
C PHE A 354 4.33 -22.61 -6.22
N ALA A 355 5.07 -23.72 -6.20
CA ALA A 355 4.78 -24.89 -7.03
C ALA A 355 3.51 -25.64 -6.59
N SER A 356 3.16 -25.61 -5.30
CA SER A 356 2.01 -26.35 -4.76
C SER A 356 0.88 -25.45 -4.26
N VAL A 357 1.08 -24.12 -4.28
CA VAL A 357 0.10 -23.14 -3.83
C VAL A 357 -0.08 -22.10 -4.92
N ARG A 358 -1.28 -22.06 -5.50
CA ARG A 358 -1.62 -21.06 -6.51
C ARG A 358 -1.59 -19.68 -5.88
N THR A 359 -0.78 -18.76 -6.41
CA THR A 359 -0.70 -17.39 -5.89
C THR A 359 -1.05 -16.36 -6.94
N SER A 360 -2.01 -15.47 -6.63
CA SER A 360 -2.49 -14.48 -7.59
C SER A 360 -1.66 -13.19 -7.55
N ARG A 361 -1.40 -12.66 -6.35
CA ARG A 361 -0.66 -11.42 -6.12
C ARG A 361 0.31 -11.58 -4.94
N VAL A 362 1.48 -10.96 -5.06
CA VAL A 362 2.51 -10.90 -4.02
C VAL A 362 2.84 -9.43 -3.76
N ALA A 363 2.86 -9.03 -2.50
CA ALA A 363 3.29 -7.70 -2.06
C ALA A 363 4.34 -7.87 -0.96
N PHE A 364 5.49 -7.19 -1.09
CA PHE A 364 6.54 -7.25 -0.08
C PHE A 364 7.28 -5.92 0.07
N GLU A 365 7.87 -5.70 1.25
CA GLU A 365 8.56 -4.45 1.58
C GLU A 365 9.95 -4.42 0.91
N SER A 366 10.07 -3.70 -0.21
CA SER A 366 11.30 -3.65 -1.00
C SER A 366 12.36 -2.74 -0.41
N LEU A 367 11.96 -1.75 0.39
CA LEU A 367 12.85 -0.74 0.97
C LEU A 367 13.91 -1.34 1.90
N HIS A 368 13.62 -2.49 2.49
CA HIS A 368 14.48 -3.15 3.48
C HIS A 368 15.46 -4.16 2.84
N LEU A 369 15.31 -4.42 1.54
CA LEU A 369 16.17 -5.34 0.81
C LEU A 369 17.41 -4.65 0.25
N SER A 370 18.53 -5.38 0.28
CA SER A 370 19.71 -4.98 -0.51
C SER A 370 19.39 -5.05 -2.00
N ALA A 371 20.16 -4.34 -2.83
CA ALA A 371 19.97 -4.38 -4.28
C ALA A 371 20.06 -5.82 -4.84
N GLN A 372 20.99 -6.62 -4.33
CA GLN A 372 21.13 -8.02 -4.71
C GLN A 372 19.93 -8.86 -4.26
N ALA A 373 19.44 -8.67 -3.03
CA ALA A 373 18.29 -9.42 -2.52
C ALA A 373 17.00 -9.08 -3.29
N PHE A 374 16.77 -7.80 -3.60
CA PHE A 374 15.65 -7.37 -4.43
C PHE A 374 15.74 -7.98 -5.84
N ALA A 375 16.89 -7.88 -6.50
CA ALA A 375 17.08 -8.43 -7.85
C ALA A 375 16.85 -9.95 -7.89
N ALA A 376 17.33 -10.68 -6.88
CA ALA A 376 17.10 -12.12 -6.78
C ALA A 376 15.62 -12.47 -6.55
N SER A 377 14.91 -11.70 -5.72
CA SER A 377 13.46 -11.86 -5.51
C SER A 377 12.66 -11.57 -6.78
N ALA A 378 13.00 -10.48 -7.49
CA ALA A 378 12.38 -10.12 -8.77
C ALA A 378 12.58 -11.22 -9.82
N ALA A 379 13.83 -11.63 -10.07
CA ALA A 379 14.16 -12.68 -11.04
C ALA A 379 13.44 -14.01 -10.71
N ARG A 380 13.32 -14.36 -9.42
CA ARG A 380 12.55 -15.53 -8.99
C ARG A 380 11.07 -15.38 -9.34
N LEU A 381 10.44 -14.26 -8.99
CA LEU A 381 9.01 -14.03 -9.30
C LEU A 381 8.76 -14.04 -10.81
N GLU A 382 9.62 -13.40 -11.60
CA GLU A 382 9.56 -13.42 -13.07
C GLU A 382 9.66 -14.84 -13.63
N SER A 383 10.59 -15.66 -13.11
CA SER A 383 10.73 -17.07 -13.52
C SER A 383 9.49 -17.92 -13.19
N LEU A 384 8.69 -17.47 -12.22
CA LEU A 384 7.42 -18.09 -11.82
C LEU A 384 6.22 -17.47 -12.56
N GLY A 385 6.44 -16.65 -13.59
CA GLY A 385 5.37 -16.04 -14.38
C GLY A 385 4.71 -14.83 -13.73
N PHE A 386 5.32 -14.21 -12.72
CA PHE A 386 4.86 -12.94 -12.18
C PHE A 386 5.40 -11.76 -13.00
N SER A 387 4.62 -10.69 -13.03
CA SER A 387 5.00 -9.38 -13.57
C SER A 387 4.83 -8.32 -12.48
N GLN A 388 5.77 -7.38 -12.41
CA GLN A 388 5.68 -6.27 -11.47
C GLN A 388 4.54 -5.33 -11.89
N LEU A 389 3.67 -4.99 -10.94
CA LEU A 389 2.59 -4.02 -11.14
C LEU A 389 3.02 -2.62 -10.71
N SER A 390 3.68 -2.54 -9.55
CA SER A 390 4.12 -1.28 -8.97
C SER A 390 5.31 -1.48 -8.04
N GLY A 391 5.96 -0.36 -7.70
CA GLY A 391 7.10 -0.31 -6.78
C GLY A 391 8.45 -0.45 -7.48
N GLY A 392 9.42 -1.01 -6.77
CA GLY A 392 10.81 -1.12 -7.19
C GLY A 392 11.72 -1.09 -5.97
N ARG A 393 13.04 -1.26 -6.15
CA ARG A 393 13.97 -1.34 -5.01
C ARG A 393 13.89 -0.16 -4.03
N ALA A 394 13.63 1.05 -4.53
CA ALA A 394 13.54 2.25 -3.70
C ALA A 394 12.10 2.53 -3.19
N ALA A 395 11.11 1.75 -3.64
CA ALA A 395 9.75 1.88 -3.16
C ALA A 395 9.60 1.21 -1.80
N PHE A 396 8.62 1.70 -1.03
CA PHE A 396 8.22 1.08 0.23
C PHE A 396 7.74 -0.36 0.00
N LEU A 397 6.75 -0.51 -0.88
CA LEU A 397 6.14 -1.80 -1.24
C LEU A 397 6.37 -2.10 -2.72
N SER A 398 6.67 -3.35 -3.04
CA SER A 398 6.68 -3.88 -4.40
C SER A 398 5.54 -4.86 -4.59
N VAL A 399 4.71 -4.65 -5.62
CA VAL A 399 3.53 -5.49 -5.90
C VAL A 399 3.71 -6.21 -7.23
N TRP A 400 3.42 -7.52 -7.22
CA TRP A 400 3.62 -8.43 -8.33
C TRP A 400 2.36 -9.25 -8.58
N ARG A 401 2.03 -9.52 -9.84
CA ARG A 401 0.88 -10.34 -10.25
C ARG A 401 1.32 -11.52 -11.11
N HIS A 402 0.77 -12.69 -10.83
CA HIS A 402 0.96 -13.87 -11.66
C HIS A 402 0.18 -13.76 -12.99
N ALA A 403 0.78 -14.17 -14.11
CA ALA A 403 0.15 -14.11 -15.43
C ALA A 403 -1.16 -14.93 -15.51
N ASN A 404 -1.18 -16.10 -14.85
CA ASN A 404 -2.36 -16.96 -14.76
C ASN A 404 -3.27 -16.61 -13.56
N ALA A 405 -3.07 -15.45 -12.91
CA ALA A 405 -4.08 -14.92 -12.02
C ALA A 405 -5.27 -14.50 -12.89
N SER A 406 -6.18 -15.44 -13.13
CA SER A 406 -7.42 -15.18 -13.85
C SER A 406 -8.07 -13.96 -13.23
N PRO A 407 -8.43 -12.94 -14.03
CA PRO A 407 -9.28 -11.89 -13.52
C PRO A 407 -10.60 -12.52 -13.04
N PRO A 408 -11.32 -11.82 -12.15
CA PRO A 408 -12.47 -12.38 -11.44
C PRO A 408 -13.70 -12.64 -12.32
N LEU A 409 -13.56 -12.72 -13.64
CA LEU A 409 -14.62 -13.22 -14.51
C LEU A 409 -15.12 -14.60 -14.10
N ALA A 410 -14.26 -15.46 -13.53
CA ALA A 410 -14.70 -16.75 -12.96
C ALA A 410 -15.57 -16.59 -11.69
N ALA A 411 -15.37 -15.54 -10.89
CA ALA A 411 -16.17 -15.23 -9.72
C ALA A 411 -17.52 -14.60 -10.10
N ALA A 412 -17.51 -13.67 -11.06
CA ALA A 412 -18.73 -13.11 -11.62
C ALA A 412 -19.57 -14.17 -12.36
N ALA A 413 -18.92 -15.06 -13.12
CA ALA A 413 -19.57 -16.24 -13.70
C ALA A 413 -20.06 -17.21 -12.61
N ALA A 414 -19.34 -17.38 -11.50
CA ALA A 414 -19.76 -18.21 -10.37
C ALA A 414 -20.98 -17.66 -9.60
N ALA A 415 -21.18 -16.34 -9.57
CA ALA A 415 -22.41 -15.74 -9.04
C ALA A 415 -23.63 -16.07 -9.92
N CYS A 416 -23.42 -16.34 -11.20
CA CYS A 416 -24.44 -16.74 -12.17
C CYS A 416 -24.56 -18.27 -12.32
N ALA A 417 -23.52 -19.02 -11.93
CA ALA A 417 -23.40 -20.47 -12.11
C ALA A 417 -24.53 -21.32 -11.49
N PRO A 418 -25.16 -20.95 -10.36
CA PRO A 418 -26.32 -21.69 -9.84
C PRO A 418 -27.53 -21.72 -10.77
N PHE A 419 -27.56 -20.84 -11.79
CA PHE A 419 -28.68 -20.66 -12.70
C PHE A 419 -28.41 -21.20 -14.11
N GLY A 420 -27.32 -21.96 -14.29
CA GLY A 420 -27.03 -22.66 -15.54
C GLY A 420 -26.56 -21.78 -16.71
N VAL A 421 -26.42 -20.46 -16.52
CA VAL A 421 -25.93 -19.56 -17.57
C VAL A 421 -24.44 -19.75 -17.74
N ARG A 422 -24.01 -20.21 -18.92
CA ARG A 422 -22.58 -20.33 -19.22
C ARG A 422 -21.99 -18.93 -19.41
N PRO A 423 -20.76 -18.64 -18.93
CA PRO A 423 -20.12 -17.34 -19.12
C PRO A 423 -20.03 -16.91 -20.59
N GLU A 424 -19.95 -17.88 -21.50
CA GLU A 424 -19.97 -17.66 -22.95
C GLU A 424 -21.32 -17.12 -23.44
N GLU A 425 -22.45 -17.63 -22.92
CA GLU A 425 -23.81 -17.12 -23.23
C GLU A 425 -24.04 -15.72 -22.63
N ALA A 426 -23.44 -15.44 -21.46
CA ALA A 426 -23.49 -14.11 -20.85
C ALA A 426 -22.75 -13.04 -21.68
N MET A 427 -21.82 -13.44 -22.54
CA MET A 427 -21.05 -12.55 -23.44
C MET A 427 -21.49 -12.63 -24.91
N ALA A 428 -22.08 -13.74 -25.38
CA ALA A 428 -22.42 -13.96 -26.79
C ALA A 428 -23.50 -13.00 -27.34
N ALA A 429 -24.37 -12.45 -26.47
CA ALA A 429 -25.34 -11.44 -26.86
C ALA A 429 -24.71 -10.07 -27.26
N ALA A 430 -23.40 -9.92 -27.11
CA ALA A 430 -22.67 -8.66 -27.18
C ALA A 430 -21.96 -8.41 -28.52
N GLY A 431 -22.37 -9.06 -29.62
CA GLY A 431 -21.71 -8.91 -30.93
C GLY A 431 -21.59 -7.47 -31.45
N ALA A 432 -22.40 -6.54 -30.93
CA ALA A 432 -22.33 -5.09 -31.20
C ALA A 432 -21.91 -4.25 -29.98
N ALA A 433 -21.53 -4.87 -28.87
CA ALA A 433 -21.18 -4.16 -27.66
C ALA A 433 -19.78 -3.54 -27.74
N ARG A 434 -19.67 -2.35 -27.18
CA ARG A 434 -18.43 -1.58 -27.07
C ARG A 434 -18.04 -1.45 -25.61
N ARG A 435 -16.73 -1.39 -25.37
CA ARG A 435 -16.20 -1.20 -24.02
C ARG A 435 -16.42 0.22 -23.53
N GLY A 436 -16.73 0.33 -22.24
CA GLY A 436 -17.04 1.59 -21.60
C GLY A 436 -18.51 1.64 -21.18
N TYR A 437 -18.92 2.77 -20.62
CA TYR A 437 -20.29 3.02 -20.18
C TYR A 437 -20.77 4.39 -20.67
N CYS A 438 -22.09 4.57 -20.79
CA CYS A 438 -22.67 5.81 -21.31
C CYS A 438 -22.43 7.00 -20.37
N GLU A 439 -22.81 6.85 -19.11
CA GLU A 439 -22.70 7.90 -18.10
C GLU A 439 -22.78 7.28 -16.69
N GLY A 440 -22.25 7.97 -15.67
CA GLY A 440 -22.34 7.49 -14.29
C GLY A 440 -23.79 7.43 -13.82
N THR A 441 -24.19 6.29 -13.28
CA THR A 441 -25.44 6.06 -12.55
C THR A 441 -25.16 5.96 -11.06
N ARG A 442 -26.20 6.05 -10.23
CA ARG A 442 -26.08 5.74 -8.79
C ARG A 442 -26.51 4.29 -8.60
N ASP A 443 -25.78 3.53 -7.81
CA ASP A 443 -26.08 2.13 -7.56
C ASP A 443 -27.50 1.94 -7.02
N GLY A 444 -28.31 1.13 -7.70
CA GLY A 444 -29.68 0.81 -7.31
C GLY A 444 -30.69 1.94 -7.53
N ASP A 445 -30.28 3.06 -8.12
CA ASP A 445 -31.20 4.10 -8.57
C ASP A 445 -31.84 3.65 -9.87
N GLU A 446 -32.96 2.91 -9.76
CA GLU A 446 -33.68 2.37 -10.92
C GLU A 446 -34.05 3.44 -11.94
N GLY A 447 -34.07 4.72 -11.54
CA GLY A 447 -34.51 5.84 -12.35
C GLY A 447 -36.01 5.78 -12.64
N ASP A 448 -36.49 6.80 -13.34
CA ASP A 448 -37.86 6.81 -13.85
C ASP A 448 -37.85 6.28 -15.29
N CYS A 449 -38.32 5.06 -15.51
CA CYS A 449 -38.36 4.46 -16.85
C CYS A 449 -39.35 5.13 -17.81
N ALA A 450 -40.31 5.92 -17.31
CA ALA A 450 -41.30 6.63 -18.12
C ALA A 450 -40.81 8.02 -18.52
N ALA A 451 -40.10 8.73 -17.64
CA ALA A 451 -39.68 10.13 -17.87
C ALA A 451 -38.17 10.38 -17.76
N GLY A 452 -37.42 9.49 -17.12
CA GLY A 452 -35.98 9.59 -16.90
C GLY A 452 -35.15 9.32 -18.16
N ARG A 453 -33.87 9.70 -18.06
CA ARG A 453 -32.87 9.47 -19.13
C ARG A 453 -31.91 8.32 -18.85
N LYS A 454 -31.82 7.89 -17.58
CA LYS A 454 -30.96 6.80 -17.14
C LYS A 454 -31.41 6.28 -15.78
N GLY A 455 -30.94 5.08 -15.46
CA GLY A 455 -31.03 4.46 -14.14
C GLY A 455 -30.15 3.22 -14.11
N SER A 456 -30.10 2.55 -12.96
CA SER A 456 -29.37 1.30 -12.79
C SER A 456 -30.21 0.30 -12.02
N TRP A 457 -30.09 -0.96 -12.41
CA TRP A 457 -30.61 -2.06 -11.62
C TRP A 457 -29.45 -2.84 -11.03
N PRO A 458 -29.53 -3.20 -9.73
CA PRO A 458 -28.55 -4.09 -9.14
C PRO A 458 -28.64 -5.45 -9.82
N LEU A 459 -27.50 -6.12 -10.02
CA LEU A 459 -27.55 -7.50 -10.50
C LEU A 459 -28.29 -8.37 -9.48
N SER A 460 -29.17 -9.20 -10.01
CA SER A 460 -29.93 -10.18 -9.26
C SER A 460 -29.80 -11.53 -9.97
N PRO A 461 -30.23 -12.64 -9.33
CA PRO A 461 -30.32 -13.93 -10.01
C PRO A 461 -31.00 -13.88 -11.39
N ALA A 462 -32.06 -13.06 -11.52
CA ALA A 462 -32.81 -12.88 -12.76
C ALA A 462 -32.13 -11.96 -13.78
N MET A 463 -31.11 -11.20 -13.36
CA MET A 463 -30.42 -10.19 -14.15
C MET A 463 -28.91 -10.29 -13.98
N CYS A 464 -28.38 -11.48 -14.18
CA CYS A 464 -26.97 -11.79 -14.01
C CYS A 464 -26.19 -11.86 -15.34
N SER A 465 -26.83 -11.50 -16.46
CA SER A 465 -26.20 -11.47 -17.78
C SER A 465 -26.51 -10.19 -18.54
N ALA A 466 -25.63 -9.86 -19.48
CA ALA A 466 -25.84 -8.79 -20.45
C ALA A 466 -27.19 -8.95 -21.17
N ALA A 467 -27.50 -10.17 -21.61
CA ALA A 467 -28.78 -10.48 -22.26
C ALA A 467 -29.99 -10.22 -21.36
N ALA A 468 -29.92 -10.59 -20.07
CA ALA A 468 -30.99 -10.33 -19.12
C ALA A 468 -31.15 -8.83 -18.82
N CYS A 469 -30.04 -8.10 -18.73
CA CYS A 469 -30.00 -6.64 -18.61
C CYS A 469 -30.70 -5.96 -19.81
N ALA A 470 -30.34 -6.37 -21.04
CA ALA A 470 -30.99 -5.88 -22.26
C ALA A 470 -32.47 -6.27 -22.36
N ARG A 471 -32.83 -7.48 -21.93
CA ARG A 471 -34.23 -7.94 -21.91
C ARG A 471 -35.07 -7.10 -20.96
N ARG A 472 -34.61 -6.87 -19.72
CA ARG A 472 -35.30 -6.00 -18.77
C ARG A 472 -35.44 -4.58 -19.32
N CYS A 473 -34.38 -4.06 -19.93
CA CYS A 473 -34.44 -2.77 -20.61
C CYS A 473 -35.57 -2.70 -21.65
N ARG A 474 -35.72 -3.71 -22.53
CA ARG A 474 -36.79 -3.74 -23.53
C ARG A 474 -38.19 -3.94 -22.95
N GLU A 475 -38.31 -4.79 -21.93
CA GLU A 475 -39.62 -5.23 -21.42
C GLU A 475 -40.17 -4.35 -20.31
N ALA A 476 -39.30 -3.83 -19.43
CA ALA A 476 -39.69 -3.13 -18.21
C ALA A 476 -39.46 -1.61 -18.29
N CYS A 477 -38.80 -1.11 -19.34
CA CYS A 477 -38.39 0.30 -19.40
C CYS A 477 -38.66 0.92 -20.77
N GLY A 478 -39.80 1.60 -20.91
CA GLY A 478 -40.27 2.13 -22.20
C GLY A 478 -39.35 3.14 -22.89
N ARG A 479 -38.45 3.80 -22.14
CA ARG A 479 -37.46 4.72 -22.69
C ARG A 479 -36.07 4.12 -22.89
N CYS A 480 -35.84 2.88 -22.47
CA CYS A 480 -34.51 2.31 -22.52
C CYS A 480 -34.10 1.95 -23.96
N ARG A 481 -32.97 2.53 -24.40
CA ARG A 481 -32.39 2.28 -25.73
C ARG A 481 -30.99 1.69 -25.67
N PHE A 482 -30.25 1.96 -24.60
CA PHE A 482 -28.91 1.45 -24.41
C PHE A 482 -28.80 0.86 -23.01
N VAL A 483 -27.95 -0.15 -22.88
CA VAL A 483 -27.53 -0.66 -21.59
C VAL A 483 -26.03 -0.60 -21.47
N SER A 484 -25.52 -0.31 -20.28
CA SER A 484 -24.13 -0.52 -19.89
C SER A 484 -24.12 -1.55 -18.79
N PHE A 485 -23.58 -2.74 -19.08
CA PHE A 485 -23.58 -3.87 -18.17
C PHE A 485 -22.17 -4.13 -17.66
N SER A 486 -22.01 -4.21 -16.34
CA SER A 486 -20.78 -4.64 -15.71
C SER A 486 -21.09 -5.64 -14.62
N LEU A 487 -20.74 -6.90 -14.89
CA LEU A 487 -20.61 -7.92 -13.84
C LEU A 487 -19.67 -7.45 -12.73
N ALA A 488 -18.70 -6.65 -13.14
CA ALA A 488 -17.74 -6.09 -12.26
C ALA A 488 -18.46 -5.16 -11.25
N HIS A 489 -19.09 -4.09 -11.71
CA HIS A 489 -19.73 -3.13 -10.82
C HIS A 489 -21.06 -3.63 -10.23
N GLN A 490 -21.41 -4.90 -10.47
CA GLN A 490 -22.71 -5.48 -10.15
C GLN A 490 -23.86 -4.59 -10.60
N GLU A 491 -23.72 -4.05 -11.81
CA GLU A 491 -24.61 -3.03 -12.33
C GLU A 491 -25.11 -3.36 -13.74
N CYS A 492 -26.42 -3.19 -13.92
CA CYS A 492 -27.07 -3.09 -15.21
C CYS A 492 -27.64 -1.67 -15.34
N SER A 493 -26.87 -0.76 -15.94
CA SER A 493 -27.30 0.60 -16.18
C SER A 493 -28.05 0.70 -17.49
N TRP A 494 -29.13 1.47 -17.52
CA TRP A 494 -29.94 1.71 -18.69
C TRP A 494 -29.94 3.20 -19.06
N PHE A 495 -30.06 3.50 -20.35
CA PHE A 495 -30.02 4.87 -20.86
C PHE A 495 -31.00 5.05 -22.02
N ALA A 496 -31.67 6.20 -22.04
CA ALA A 496 -32.52 6.60 -23.16
C ALA A 496 -31.72 7.15 -24.34
N ASP A 497 -30.48 7.58 -24.09
CA ASP A 497 -29.57 8.16 -25.07
C ASP A 497 -28.12 7.85 -24.67
N CYS A 498 -27.27 7.53 -25.64
CA CYS A 498 -25.88 7.17 -25.41
C CYS A 498 -25.03 7.38 -26.67
N ARG A 499 -23.88 8.05 -26.51
CA ARG A 499 -22.88 8.16 -27.57
C ARG A 499 -21.95 6.96 -27.52
N VAL A 500 -22.32 5.87 -28.19
CA VAL A 500 -21.55 4.60 -28.20
C VAL A 500 -20.14 4.72 -28.80
N ASP A 501 -19.85 5.78 -29.56
CA ASP A 501 -18.50 6.13 -30.04
C ASP A 501 -17.67 6.93 -29.04
N ALA A 502 -18.26 7.37 -27.92
CA ALA A 502 -17.63 8.21 -26.90
C ALA A 502 -17.92 7.68 -25.48
N LEU A 503 -17.82 6.36 -25.32
CA LEU A 503 -18.02 5.71 -24.02
C LEU A 503 -16.94 6.11 -23.02
N ARG A 504 -17.35 6.24 -21.76
CA ARG A 504 -16.48 6.58 -20.64
C ARG A 504 -15.69 5.35 -20.22
N LEU A 505 -14.40 5.53 -19.94
CA LEU A 505 -13.48 4.45 -19.55
C LEU A 505 -12.85 4.69 -18.17
N GLU A 506 -12.99 5.90 -17.63
CA GLU A 506 -12.59 6.27 -16.28
C GLU A 506 -13.38 5.51 -15.21
N ALA A 507 -12.90 5.52 -13.97
CA ALA A 507 -13.58 4.95 -12.80
C ALA A 507 -14.06 3.50 -12.99
N GLY A 508 -13.25 2.65 -13.63
CA GLY A 508 -13.61 1.24 -13.88
C GLY A 508 -14.47 1.01 -15.13
N GLY A 509 -14.71 2.05 -15.94
CA GLY A 509 -15.54 2.01 -17.14
C GLY A 509 -15.14 0.94 -18.16
N ALA A 510 -13.86 0.59 -18.25
CA ALA A 510 -13.39 -0.48 -19.13
C ALA A 510 -13.98 -1.87 -18.84
N SER A 511 -14.57 -2.07 -17.67
CA SER A 511 -15.27 -3.29 -17.28
C SER A 511 -16.72 -3.36 -17.78
N TYR A 512 -17.28 -2.25 -18.26
CA TYR A 512 -18.62 -2.19 -18.81
C TYR A 512 -18.62 -2.58 -20.28
N LEU A 513 -19.69 -3.25 -20.68
CA LEU A 513 -20.07 -3.46 -22.07
C LEU A 513 -21.33 -2.65 -22.33
N THR A 514 -21.30 -1.78 -23.34
CA THR A 514 -22.44 -0.96 -23.75
C THR A 514 -22.90 -1.31 -25.15
N TRP A 515 -24.21 -1.42 -25.34
CA TRP A 515 -24.80 -1.60 -26.67
C TRP A 515 -26.20 -0.99 -26.77
N ASP A 516 -26.60 -0.73 -28.01
CA ASP A 516 -27.97 -0.34 -28.37
C ASP A 516 -28.86 -1.59 -28.36
N VAL A 517 -29.92 -1.57 -27.55
CA VAL A 517 -30.91 -2.65 -27.46
C VAL A 517 -32.13 -2.44 -28.35
N SER A 518 -32.27 -1.25 -28.94
CA SER A 518 -33.41 -0.81 -29.75
C SER A 518 -33.27 -1.22 -31.22
N GLY A 519 -32.05 -1.48 -31.69
CA GLY A 519 -31.75 -2.03 -33.02
C GLY A 519 -32.12 -3.51 -33.15
N GLY A 520 -33.42 -3.83 -33.13
CA GLY A 520 -33.97 -5.20 -33.14
C GLY A 520 -33.83 -5.99 -34.45
N SER A 521 -32.88 -5.71 -35.34
CA SER A 521 -32.86 -6.29 -36.68
C SER A 521 -31.50 -6.91 -37.03
N ASN A 522 -31.28 -8.14 -36.55
CA ASN A 522 -30.63 -9.27 -37.27
C ASN A 522 -29.97 -10.32 -36.36
N LEU A 523 -29.85 -10.09 -35.05
CA LEU A 523 -29.17 -11.05 -34.15
C LEU A 523 -30.08 -12.19 -33.64
N SER A 524 -31.41 -12.06 -33.73
CA SER A 524 -32.37 -13.01 -33.16
C SER A 524 -32.64 -14.27 -34.01
N ARG A 525 -32.12 -14.37 -35.23
CA ARG A 525 -32.35 -15.54 -36.11
C ARG A 525 -31.19 -16.55 -36.18
N GLY A 526 -30.02 -16.22 -35.61
CA GLY A 526 -28.84 -17.09 -35.66
C GLY A 526 -28.48 -17.79 -34.35
N LEU A 527 -29.17 -17.50 -33.24
CA LEU A 527 -28.74 -17.92 -31.89
C LEU A 527 -29.81 -18.58 -31.02
N LEU A 528 -31.02 -18.80 -31.54
CA LEU A 528 -32.10 -19.47 -30.80
C LEU A 528 -32.39 -20.91 -31.31
N ASP A 529 -31.66 -21.38 -32.33
CA ASP A 529 -31.75 -22.74 -32.89
C ASP A 529 -30.45 -23.56 -32.66
N GLY A 530 -29.63 -23.23 -31.65
CA GLY A 530 -28.34 -23.87 -31.36
C GLY A 530 -28.19 -24.34 -29.93
#